data_AF-A0A7H8R6K3-F1
#
_entry.id   AF-A0A7H8R6K3-F1
#
_cell.length_a   1.000
_cell.length_b   1.000
_cell.length_c   1.000
_cell.angle_alpha   90.00
_cell.angle_beta   90.00
_cell.angle_gamma   90.00
#
_symmetry.space_group_name_H-M   'P 1'
#
loop_
_entity.id
_entity.type
_entity.pdbx_description
1 polymer ?
#
loop_
_entity_poly.entity_id
_entity_poly.type
_entity_poly.pdbx_seq_one_letter_code
_entity_poly.pdbx_strand_id
1 'polypeptide(L)'
;MGAEASRKRRKLFFESYAEIDAQKARVKHEEDIRKTNQNETENDENNDESTDVKIARLISLYPRYDEAALLDVLISYEGCVEAASAALDVGSDADQSPSSPPASLSAREAAAKSVPGIQTSLFSSFTSSSQSSSGWAKPLTKRGKTLYLYSPQDVASNTPCSIIHNFLPPEEANDLLTELLEDAKSFQPETFQLFENQVQSHHTSCRYVSTDHEMMIEHGAEFVYNGIVRTDTRKISSRMNAVSEKVQKAVNQEIQKRIKTHYPEGKKLKYQSPKNWEPNAAIVNCYTGPQENLGWHSDHLTYLGPRAVIGSLSLGVAREFRVRRVVPRDGDEEKEEQVVLKSTKNRFSDKIANAQGQISIHLPHNSLLVMHADMQEEWKHSVPTAQTISPHPIAGNRRINITYRSCRESLHPRNIPRCRCDVPAILRCVQRKQGTQGRYMWMCYAGYSPGSKGCSYFQWAQFDDDGEPLWEKMGVKPYSHGKA
;
A
#
# COMPACT_ATOMS: atom_id res chain seq x y z
N MET A 1 90.43 -1.55 -23.51
CA MET A 1 90.72 -2.73 -22.67
C MET A 1 90.16 -2.39 -21.30
N GLY A 2 89.04 -2.94 -20.84
CA GLY A 2 88.81 -4.34 -20.58
C GLY A 2 88.79 -4.53 -19.06
N ALA A 3 87.61 -4.96 -18.55
CA ALA A 3 87.32 -5.47 -17.20
C ALA A 3 87.27 -4.47 -16.03
N GLU A 4 86.13 -4.41 -15.35
CA GLU A 4 86.11 -4.75 -13.92
C GLU A 4 84.72 -5.22 -13.46
N ALA A 5 84.74 -6.34 -12.75
CA ALA A 5 83.59 -7.06 -12.23
C ALA A 5 83.10 -6.43 -10.92
N SER A 6 81.81 -6.57 -10.58
CA SER A 6 81.46 -6.77 -9.18
C SER A 6 80.20 -7.61 -8.97
N ARG A 7 80.34 -8.51 -8.00
CA ARG A 7 79.56 -9.71 -7.72
C ARG A 7 78.22 -9.41 -7.04
N LYS A 8 77.19 -10.16 -7.43
CA LYS A 8 75.99 -10.44 -6.62
C LYS A 8 76.38 -11.12 -5.30
N ARG A 9 75.87 -10.63 -4.16
CA ARG A 9 75.65 -11.43 -2.95
C ARG A 9 74.19 -11.86 -2.90
N ARG A 10 73.95 -13.18 -2.99
CA ARG A 10 72.70 -13.84 -2.63
C ARG A 10 72.48 -13.69 -1.11
N LYS A 11 71.29 -13.26 -0.70
CA LYS A 11 70.77 -13.51 0.65
C LYS A 11 69.72 -14.61 0.51
N LEU A 12 70.05 -15.79 1.04
CA LEU A 12 69.11 -16.87 1.30
C LEU A 12 68.17 -16.38 2.41
N PHE A 13 66.87 -16.33 2.14
CA PHE A 13 65.85 -16.19 3.18
C PHE A 13 65.33 -17.58 3.52
N PHE A 14 65.61 -18.00 4.75
CA PHE A 14 64.88 -19.07 5.42
C PHE A 14 63.59 -18.43 5.93
N GLU A 15 62.46 -18.70 5.30
CA GLU A 15 61.15 -18.38 5.86
C GLU A 15 60.98 -19.21 7.14
N SER A 16 60.68 -18.54 8.25
CA SER A 16 60.55 -19.23 9.53
C SER A 16 59.22 -20.00 9.56
N TYR A 17 59.19 -21.17 10.19
CA TYR A 17 57.97 -21.98 10.35
C TYR A 17 56.78 -21.18 10.92
N ALA A 18 57.03 -20.09 11.65
CA ALA A 18 56.00 -19.18 12.15
C ALA A 18 55.26 -18.38 11.06
N GLU A 19 55.93 -18.05 9.94
CA GLU A 19 55.29 -17.33 8.82
C GLU A 19 54.34 -18.25 8.05
N ILE A 20 54.68 -19.54 7.92
CA ILE A 20 53.83 -20.54 7.25
C ILE A 20 52.56 -20.81 8.06
N ASP A 21 52.67 -20.90 9.40
CA ASP A 21 51.50 -21.12 10.26
C ASP A 21 50.61 -19.88 10.34
N ALA A 22 51.19 -18.67 10.31
CA ALA A 22 50.42 -17.43 10.21
C ALA A 22 49.65 -17.34 8.87
N GLN A 23 50.25 -17.81 7.77
CA GLN A 23 49.62 -17.86 6.46
C GLN A 23 48.43 -18.85 6.45
N LYS A 24 48.60 -20.04 7.05
CA LYS A 24 47.53 -21.04 7.16
C LYS A 24 46.37 -20.59 8.05
N ALA A 25 46.67 -19.89 9.15
CA ALA A 25 45.64 -19.32 10.03
C ALA A 25 44.82 -18.23 9.31
N ARG A 26 45.45 -17.43 8.46
CA ARG A 26 44.76 -16.41 7.64
C ARG A 26 43.84 -17.03 6.59
N VAL A 27 44.30 -18.06 5.87
CA VAL A 27 43.47 -18.76 4.87
C VAL A 27 42.26 -19.44 5.52
N LYS A 28 42.45 -20.07 6.69
CA LYS A 28 41.34 -20.68 7.44
C LYS A 28 40.34 -19.65 7.94
N HIS A 29 40.82 -18.49 8.40
CA HIS A 29 39.96 -17.37 8.81
C HIS A 29 39.18 -16.78 7.63
N GLU A 30 39.79 -16.66 6.44
CA GLU A 30 39.10 -16.21 5.23
C GLU A 30 38.06 -17.21 4.72
N GLU A 31 38.31 -18.52 4.85
CA GLU A 31 37.32 -19.57 4.54
C GLU A 31 36.14 -19.58 5.53
N ASP A 32 36.41 -19.37 6.82
CA ASP A 32 35.36 -19.27 7.84
C ASP A 32 34.51 -18.00 7.63
N ILE A 33 35.13 -16.85 7.30
CA ILE A 33 34.40 -15.62 6.93
C ILE A 33 33.56 -15.82 5.67
N ARG A 34 34.05 -16.56 4.66
CA ARG A 34 33.26 -16.87 3.45
C ARG A 34 32.05 -17.74 3.74
N LYS A 35 32.18 -18.73 4.63
CA LYS A 35 31.07 -19.60 5.04
C LYS A 35 30.04 -18.86 5.90
N THR A 36 30.49 -17.98 6.80
CA THR A 36 29.59 -17.12 7.58
C THR A 36 28.85 -16.14 6.69
N ASN A 37 29.54 -15.51 5.73
CA ASN A 37 28.88 -14.60 4.77
C ASN A 37 27.89 -15.32 3.84
N GLN A 38 28.15 -16.57 3.41
CA GLN A 38 27.21 -17.36 2.62
C GLN A 38 25.94 -17.71 3.39
N ASN A 39 26.07 -18.16 4.65
CA ASN A 39 24.93 -18.44 5.53
C ASN A 39 24.16 -17.18 5.98
N GLU A 40 24.82 -16.02 6.02
CA GLU A 40 24.16 -14.74 6.28
C GLU A 40 23.41 -14.23 5.03
N THR A 41 23.95 -14.40 3.82
CA THR A 41 23.22 -14.05 2.58
C THR A 41 22.01 -14.94 2.30
N GLU A 42 22.09 -16.25 2.55
CA GLU A 42 20.94 -17.16 2.34
C GLU A 42 19.79 -16.91 3.35
N ASN A 43 20.10 -16.48 4.58
CA ASN A 43 19.09 -16.10 5.56
C ASN A 43 18.50 -14.69 5.32
N ASP A 44 19.25 -13.78 4.69
CA ASP A 44 18.77 -12.43 4.38
C ASP A 44 17.86 -12.38 3.14
N GLU A 45 18.08 -13.27 2.16
CA GLU A 45 17.25 -13.38 0.95
C GLU A 45 15.83 -13.92 1.24
N ASN A 46 15.68 -14.94 2.10
CA ASN A 46 14.36 -15.52 2.44
C ASN A 46 13.38 -14.51 3.08
N ASN A 47 13.88 -13.47 3.76
CA ASN A 47 13.01 -12.57 4.53
C ASN A 47 12.45 -11.40 3.69
N ASP A 48 13.11 -11.01 2.61
CA ASP A 48 12.69 -9.90 1.73
C ASP A 48 11.77 -10.36 0.57
N GLU A 49 11.51 -11.67 0.45
CA GLU A 49 10.59 -12.26 -0.52
C GLU A 49 9.14 -11.74 -0.34
N SER A 50 8.46 -11.49 -1.47
CA SER A 50 7.04 -11.06 -1.48
C SER A 50 6.11 -12.15 -0.95
N THR A 51 4.96 -11.76 -0.42
CA THR A 51 3.97 -12.71 0.13
C THR A 51 3.57 -13.80 -0.86
N ASP A 52 3.35 -13.46 -2.14
CA ASP A 52 2.92 -14.43 -3.16
C ASP A 52 3.98 -15.51 -3.40
N VAL A 53 5.27 -15.19 -3.22
CA VAL A 53 6.39 -16.15 -3.31
C VAL A 53 6.40 -17.05 -2.08
N LYS A 54 6.20 -16.48 -0.89
CA LYS A 54 6.12 -17.22 0.38
C LYS A 54 4.94 -18.21 0.39
N ILE A 55 3.78 -17.76 -0.09
CA ILE A 55 2.58 -18.60 -0.26
C ILE A 55 2.81 -19.67 -1.32
N ALA A 56 3.36 -19.32 -2.49
CA ALA A 56 3.66 -20.31 -3.55
C ALA A 56 4.60 -21.40 -3.06
N ARG A 57 5.59 -21.04 -2.23
CA ARG A 57 6.50 -22.00 -1.59
C ARG A 57 5.75 -22.91 -0.62
N LEU A 58 4.86 -22.37 0.22
CA LEU A 58 4.00 -23.18 1.08
C LEU A 58 3.04 -24.08 0.29
N ILE A 59 2.44 -23.61 -0.80
CA ILE A 59 1.59 -24.43 -1.68
C ILE A 59 2.39 -25.58 -2.28
N SER A 60 3.63 -25.34 -2.70
CA SER A 60 4.52 -26.37 -3.23
C SER A 60 4.90 -27.42 -2.18
N LEU A 61 5.06 -27.02 -0.92
CA LEU A 61 5.41 -27.92 0.19
C LEU A 61 4.19 -28.68 0.73
N TYR A 62 3.03 -28.02 0.75
CA TYR A 62 1.80 -28.50 1.38
C TYR A 62 0.60 -28.44 0.43
N PRO A 63 0.61 -29.16 -0.71
CA PRO A 63 -0.42 -29.07 -1.76
C PRO A 63 -1.82 -29.58 -1.32
N ARG A 64 -1.94 -30.12 -0.10
CA ARG A 64 -3.21 -30.56 0.49
C ARG A 64 -3.99 -29.42 1.15
N TYR A 65 -3.34 -28.30 1.43
CA TYR A 65 -3.96 -27.12 2.02
C TYR A 65 -4.27 -26.12 0.90
N ASP A 66 -5.41 -25.45 1.02
CA ASP A 66 -5.73 -24.35 0.12
C ASP A 66 -4.91 -23.10 0.48
N GLU A 67 -4.82 -22.17 -0.47
CA GLU A 67 -4.06 -20.95 -0.34
C GLU A 67 -4.50 -20.09 0.86
N ALA A 68 -5.79 -20.09 1.17
CA ALA A 68 -6.34 -19.32 2.28
C ALA A 68 -5.89 -19.88 3.64
N ALA A 69 -5.92 -21.21 3.82
CA ALA A 69 -5.43 -21.87 5.02
C ALA A 69 -3.91 -21.66 5.19
N LEU A 70 -3.14 -21.72 4.11
CA LEU A 70 -1.71 -21.45 4.14
C LEU A 70 -1.40 -19.98 4.44
N LEU A 71 -2.20 -19.05 3.91
CA LEU A 71 -2.12 -17.64 4.29
C LEU A 71 -2.43 -17.48 5.77
N ASP A 72 -3.52 -18.03 6.31
CA ASP A 72 -3.87 -17.93 7.74
C ASP A 72 -2.77 -18.47 8.67
N VAL A 73 -2.14 -19.59 8.29
CA VAL A 73 -0.98 -20.12 9.02
C VAL A 73 0.20 -19.17 8.89
N LEU A 74 0.51 -18.68 7.69
CA LEU A 74 1.58 -17.71 7.48
C LEU A 74 1.34 -16.41 8.28
N ILE A 75 0.09 -15.96 8.41
CA ILE A 75 -0.31 -14.83 9.27
C ILE A 75 -0.05 -15.14 10.74
N SER A 76 -0.41 -16.34 11.19
CA SER A 76 -0.24 -16.78 12.58
C SER A 76 1.23 -16.86 13.01
N TYR A 77 2.15 -16.97 12.04
CA TYR A 77 3.60 -17.01 12.24
C TYR A 77 4.32 -15.80 11.62
N GLU A 78 3.66 -14.64 11.59
CA GLU A 78 4.25 -13.34 11.21
C GLU A 78 4.95 -13.32 9.83
N GLY A 79 4.50 -14.13 8.87
CA GLY A 79 5.08 -14.20 7.54
C GLY A 79 6.35 -15.06 7.43
N CYS A 80 6.71 -15.83 8.47
CA CYS A 80 7.85 -16.75 8.48
C CYS A 80 7.46 -18.11 7.86
N VAL A 81 7.99 -18.43 6.68
CA VAL A 81 7.68 -19.67 5.95
C VAL A 81 8.17 -20.89 6.72
N GLU A 82 9.33 -20.80 7.36
CA GLU A 82 9.93 -21.90 8.12
C GLU A 82 9.11 -22.23 9.38
N ALA A 83 8.67 -21.21 10.12
CA ALA A 83 7.83 -21.40 11.30
C ALA A 83 6.42 -21.91 10.92
N ALA A 84 5.85 -21.38 9.84
CA ALA A 84 4.59 -21.86 9.28
C ALA A 84 4.67 -23.33 8.82
N SER A 85 5.76 -23.70 8.13
CA SER A 85 6.02 -25.07 7.67
C SER A 85 6.17 -26.03 8.85
N ALA A 86 6.98 -25.66 9.86
CA ALA A 86 7.15 -26.47 11.06
C ALA A 86 5.82 -26.71 11.81
N ALA A 87 4.93 -25.72 11.83
CA ALA A 87 3.60 -25.89 12.43
C ALA A 87 2.69 -26.84 11.64
N LEU A 88 2.79 -26.81 10.31
CA LEU A 88 2.04 -27.70 9.41
C LEU A 88 2.55 -29.15 9.49
N ASP A 89 3.86 -29.34 9.64
CA ASP A 89 4.48 -30.67 9.80
C ASP A 89 4.00 -31.36 11.09
N VAL A 90 3.94 -30.63 12.21
CA VAL A 90 3.46 -31.17 13.51
C VAL A 90 1.98 -31.58 13.45
N GLY A 91 1.17 -30.93 12.60
CA GLY A 91 -0.22 -31.31 12.38
C GLY A 91 -0.41 -32.57 11.52
N SER A 92 0.63 -32.99 10.77
CA SER A 92 0.57 -34.10 9.83
C SER A 92 0.93 -35.47 10.43
N ASP A 93 1.62 -35.50 11.57
CA ASP A 93 2.03 -36.72 12.28
C ASP A 93 0.95 -37.30 13.22
N ALA A 94 -0.17 -36.59 13.42
CA ALA A 94 -1.25 -37.04 14.30
C ALA A 94 -2.19 -38.10 13.68
N ASP A 95 -2.02 -38.47 12.40
CA ASP A 95 -2.95 -39.35 11.67
C ASP A 95 -2.39 -40.74 11.29
N GLN A 96 -1.41 -41.25 12.02
CA GLN A 96 -0.91 -42.63 11.84
C GLN A 96 -0.64 -43.36 13.17
N SER A 97 -1.66 -44.00 13.75
CA SER A 97 -1.58 -45.36 14.35
C SER A 97 -2.92 -45.85 14.97
N PRO A 98 -3.14 -47.18 15.10
CA PRO A 98 -4.47 -47.78 15.18
C PRO A 98 -4.86 -48.30 16.58
N SER A 99 -6.07 -47.96 17.07
CA SER A 99 -6.84 -48.81 18.00
C SER A 99 -8.29 -48.33 18.21
N SER A 100 -9.22 -49.09 17.62
CA SER A 100 -10.62 -49.47 17.96
C SER A 100 -11.54 -48.69 18.95
N PRO A 101 -12.88 -48.80 18.81
CA PRO A 101 -13.85 -47.71 18.97
C PRO A 101 -14.77 -47.80 20.22
N PRO A 102 -15.76 -46.90 20.34
CA PRO A 102 -17.13 -47.40 20.42
C PRO A 102 -18.14 -46.74 19.46
N ALA A 103 -19.11 -47.60 19.09
CA ALA A 103 -20.38 -47.45 18.37
C ALA A 103 -21.12 -46.08 18.50
N SER A 104 -21.95 -45.61 17.56
CA SER A 104 -22.82 -46.30 16.60
C SER A 104 -23.23 -45.38 15.44
N LEU A 105 -23.61 -46.02 14.32
CA LEU A 105 -23.89 -45.46 13.00
C LEU A 105 -25.38 -45.15 12.79
N SER A 106 -25.70 -43.98 12.22
CA SER A 106 -26.60 -43.76 11.06
C SER A 106 -26.53 -42.26 10.72
N ALA A 107 -26.32 -41.76 9.51
CA ALA A 107 -26.75 -42.23 8.22
C ALA A 107 -25.74 -41.80 7.15
N ARG A 108 -25.45 -42.71 6.22
CA ARG A 108 -24.75 -42.42 4.98
C ARG A 108 -25.73 -42.70 3.85
N GLU A 109 -26.50 -41.69 3.46
CA GLU A 109 -27.27 -41.69 2.22
C GLU A 109 -27.76 -40.25 1.92
N ALA A 110 -26.90 -39.46 1.26
CA ALA A 110 -27.25 -38.34 0.38
C ALA A 110 -25.96 -37.68 -0.15
N ALA A 111 -25.21 -38.39 -1.00
CA ALA A 111 -24.12 -37.81 -1.78
C ALA A 111 -24.58 -37.66 -3.24
N ALA A 112 -25.19 -36.52 -3.57
CA ALA A 112 -25.20 -35.91 -4.90
C ALA A 112 -25.83 -34.52 -4.81
N LYS A 113 -25.04 -33.49 -5.15
CA LYS A 113 -25.34 -32.03 -5.15
C LYS A 113 -25.07 -31.30 -3.83
N SER A 114 -23.81 -30.88 -3.64
CA SER A 114 -23.50 -29.69 -2.85
C SER A 114 -22.25 -29.00 -3.39
N VAL A 115 -22.41 -27.72 -3.73
CA VAL A 115 -21.36 -26.73 -3.99
C VAL A 115 -20.44 -26.63 -2.76
N PRO A 116 -19.10 -26.52 -2.90
CA PRO A 116 -18.24 -26.42 -1.73
C PRO A 116 -18.27 -24.99 -1.19
N GLY A 117 -19.10 -24.77 -0.18
CA GLY A 117 -18.90 -23.70 0.79
C GLY A 117 -17.79 -24.14 1.76
N ILE A 118 -16.70 -23.41 1.80
CA ILE A 118 -15.65 -23.57 2.81
C ILE A 118 -15.48 -22.21 3.50
N GLN A 119 -16.01 -22.11 4.73
CA GLN A 119 -15.56 -21.14 5.71
C GLN A 119 -15.88 -21.66 7.12
N THR A 120 -14.85 -22.06 7.84
CA THR A 120 -14.74 -21.88 9.29
C THR A 120 -13.29 -21.60 9.60
N SER A 121 -12.99 -20.33 9.87
CA SER A 121 -11.74 -19.88 10.46
C SER A 121 -11.53 -20.59 11.81
N LEU A 122 -10.52 -21.46 11.89
CA LEU A 122 -10.17 -22.25 13.07
C LEU A 122 -9.46 -21.41 14.16
N PHE A 123 -9.85 -20.16 14.39
CA PHE A 123 -9.20 -19.29 15.38
C PHE A 123 -9.49 -19.64 16.85
N SER A 124 -10.15 -20.77 17.14
CA SER A 124 -10.52 -21.14 18.53
C SER A 124 -9.61 -22.19 19.18
N SER A 125 -8.57 -22.68 18.52
CA SER A 125 -7.78 -23.82 19.03
C SER A 125 -6.28 -23.58 19.24
N PHE A 126 -5.74 -22.40 18.95
CA PHE A 126 -4.31 -22.11 19.12
C PHE A 126 -4.08 -20.77 19.83
N THR A 127 -4.41 -20.72 21.12
CA THR A 127 -3.87 -19.69 22.02
C THR A 127 -2.44 -20.08 22.40
N SER A 128 -1.43 -19.56 21.68
CA SER A 128 -0.06 -19.62 22.17
C SER A 128 0.17 -18.45 23.12
N SER A 129 0.25 -18.77 24.41
CA SER A 129 0.61 -17.85 25.48
C SER A 129 2.07 -17.44 25.36
N SER A 130 2.35 -16.28 24.78
CA SER A 130 3.62 -15.59 25.00
C SER A 130 3.35 -14.28 25.76
N GLN A 131 3.85 -14.24 26.99
CA GLN A 131 3.78 -13.09 27.88
C GLN A 131 4.57 -11.93 27.28
N SER A 132 3.92 -10.78 27.10
CA SER A 132 4.57 -9.52 26.74
C SER A 132 5.36 -9.00 27.94
N SER A 133 6.69 -9.00 27.81
CA SER A 133 7.54 -8.19 28.69
C SER A 133 7.57 -6.75 28.16
N SER A 134 7.31 -5.82 29.07
CA SER A 134 7.36 -4.39 28.84
C SER A 134 8.80 -3.92 28.57
N GLY A 135 9.04 -3.29 27.43
CA GLY A 135 10.32 -2.68 27.11
C GLY A 135 10.28 -1.96 25.77
N TRP A 136 10.65 -0.68 25.79
CA TRP A 136 10.76 0.28 24.68
C TRP A 136 10.62 -0.28 23.23
N ALA A 137 9.58 0.17 22.54
CA ALA A 137 9.30 -0.17 21.14
C ALA A 137 10.46 0.28 20.24
N LYS A 138 11.26 -0.69 19.79
CA LYS A 138 12.25 -0.51 18.73
C LYS A 138 11.52 -0.22 17.40
N PRO A 139 12.10 0.56 16.47
CA PRO A 139 11.52 0.70 15.13
C PRO A 139 11.38 -0.68 14.48
N LEU A 140 10.15 -1.09 14.11
CA LEU A 140 9.90 -2.37 13.45
C LEU A 140 10.51 -2.42 12.04
N THR A 141 10.67 -1.27 11.38
CA THR A 141 11.29 -1.19 10.07
C THR A 141 12.81 -1.04 10.21
N LYS A 142 13.58 -2.02 9.68
CA LYS A 142 15.03 -1.92 9.57
C LYS A 142 15.40 -1.17 8.29
N ARG A 143 16.54 -0.45 8.31
CA ARG A 143 16.99 0.36 7.17
C ARG A 143 17.04 -0.49 5.90
N GLY A 144 16.23 -0.17 4.90
CA GLY A 144 16.19 -0.87 3.61
C GLY A 144 15.39 -2.18 3.52
N LYS A 145 14.69 -2.63 4.58
CA LYS A 145 13.83 -3.84 4.52
C LYS A 145 12.35 -3.49 4.48
N THR A 146 11.57 -4.28 3.73
CA THR A 146 10.12 -4.16 3.69
C THR A 146 9.50 -4.91 4.87
N LEU A 147 8.70 -4.23 5.69
CA LEU A 147 7.91 -4.85 6.74
C LEU A 147 6.59 -5.34 6.14
N TYR A 148 6.37 -6.64 6.11
CA TYR A 148 5.13 -7.23 5.62
C TYR A 148 4.13 -7.37 6.78
N LEU A 149 2.94 -6.79 6.61
CA LEU A 149 1.87 -6.81 7.60
C LEU A 149 0.65 -7.54 7.04
N TYR A 150 0.07 -8.37 7.89
CA TYR A 150 -1.05 -9.22 7.50
C TYR A 150 -2.26 -9.11 8.44
N SER A 151 -2.00 -8.99 9.75
CA SER A 151 -3.06 -8.90 10.74
C SER A 151 -3.68 -7.50 10.75
N PRO A 152 -5.01 -7.36 10.93
CA PRO A 152 -5.67 -6.06 11.08
C PRO A 152 -5.08 -5.20 12.20
N GLN A 153 -4.64 -5.84 13.30
CA GLN A 153 -4.08 -5.15 14.45
C GLN A 153 -2.71 -4.53 14.16
N ASP A 154 -1.83 -5.27 13.47
CA ASP A 154 -0.51 -4.75 13.12
C ASP A 154 -0.59 -3.65 12.08
N VAL A 155 -1.48 -3.80 11.08
CA VAL A 155 -1.75 -2.76 10.09
C VAL A 155 -2.19 -1.47 10.78
N ALA A 156 -3.17 -1.55 11.68
CA ALA A 156 -3.65 -0.39 12.44
C ALA A 156 -2.56 0.25 13.32
N SER A 157 -1.74 -0.57 13.98
CA SER A 157 -0.73 -0.08 14.92
C SER A 157 0.47 0.57 14.23
N ASN A 158 0.83 0.12 13.03
CA ASN A 158 2.06 0.52 12.34
C ASN A 158 1.82 1.51 11.19
N THR A 159 0.56 1.67 10.74
CA THR A 159 0.22 2.49 9.57
C THR A 159 -0.98 3.40 9.86
N PRO A 160 -1.22 4.45 9.04
CA PRO A 160 -2.47 5.21 9.04
C PRO A 160 -3.64 4.46 8.39
N CYS A 161 -3.60 3.12 8.32
CA CYS A 161 -4.63 2.31 7.68
C CYS A 161 -5.27 1.33 8.66
N SER A 162 -6.54 0.99 8.43
CA SER A 162 -7.19 -0.20 9.00
C SER A 162 -7.54 -1.16 7.86
N ILE A 163 -7.59 -2.47 8.13
CA ILE A 163 -8.06 -3.46 7.16
C ILE A 163 -9.13 -4.35 7.78
N ILE A 164 -10.15 -4.69 6.99
CA ILE A 164 -11.21 -5.63 7.32
C ILE A 164 -11.20 -6.71 6.24
N HIS A 165 -10.81 -7.93 6.61
CA HIS A 165 -10.81 -9.09 5.73
C HIS A 165 -12.21 -9.68 5.60
N ASN A 166 -12.50 -10.34 4.48
CA ASN A 166 -13.80 -10.97 4.19
C ASN A 166 -14.98 -10.00 4.43
N PHE A 167 -14.85 -8.78 3.92
CA PHE A 167 -15.72 -7.66 4.26
C PHE A 167 -17.18 -7.88 3.85
N LEU A 168 -17.40 -8.40 2.64
CA LEU A 168 -18.72 -8.74 2.13
C LEU A 168 -19.01 -10.24 2.29
N PRO A 169 -20.29 -10.65 2.33
CA PRO A 169 -20.68 -12.02 2.05
C PRO A 169 -20.03 -12.53 0.74
N PRO A 170 -19.53 -13.77 0.69
CA PRO A 170 -18.78 -14.28 -0.47
C PRO A 170 -19.52 -14.17 -1.80
N GLU A 171 -20.82 -14.49 -1.84
CA GLU A 171 -21.64 -14.38 -3.05
C GLU A 171 -21.74 -12.93 -3.54
N GLU A 172 -21.92 -11.98 -2.62
CA GLU A 172 -22.01 -10.56 -2.96
C GLU A 172 -20.67 -10.01 -3.49
N ALA A 173 -19.55 -10.44 -2.91
CA ALA A 173 -18.21 -10.09 -3.38
C ALA A 173 -17.95 -10.63 -4.80
N ASN A 174 -18.30 -11.90 -5.04
CA ASN A 174 -18.11 -12.59 -6.31
C ASN A 174 -18.97 -12.02 -7.43
N ASP A 175 -20.23 -11.70 -7.13
CA ASP A 175 -21.10 -11.08 -8.10
C ASP A 175 -20.63 -9.66 -8.46
N LEU A 176 -20.25 -8.85 -7.46
CA LEU A 176 -19.73 -7.50 -7.71
C LEU A 176 -18.43 -7.56 -8.52
N LEU A 177 -17.56 -8.53 -8.21
CA LEU A 177 -16.36 -8.79 -9.00
C LEU A 177 -16.72 -9.13 -10.46
N THR A 178 -17.69 -10.00 -10.69
CA THR A 178 -18.11 -10.40 -12.05
C THR A 178 -18.65 -9.21 -12.83
N GLU A 179 -19.51 -8.39 -12.21
CA GLU A 179 -20.04 -7.16 -12.80
C GLU A 179 -18.92 -6.19 -13.20
N LEU A 180 -17.98 -5.93 -12.29
CA LEU A 180 -16.88 -4.99 -12.54
C LEU A 180 -15.83 -5.54 -13.52
N LEU A 181 -15.66 -6.85 -13.61
CA LEU A 181 -14.81 -7.47 -14.64
C LEU A 181 -15.40 -7.29 -16.05
N GLU A 182 -16.73 -7.28 -16.18
CA GLU A 182 -17.41 -6.97 -17.44
C GLU A 182 -17.19 -5.51 -17.81
N ASP A 183 -17.44 -4.59 -16.86
CA ASP A 183 -17.19 -3.16 -17.05
C ASP A 183 -15.74 -2.88 -17.43
N ALA A 184 -14.79 -3.53 -16.75
CA ALA A 184 -13.36 -3.34 -16.93
C ALA A 184 -12.86 -3.64 -18.35
N LYS A 185 -13.61 -4.40 -19.16
CA LYS A 185 -13.27 -4.63 -20.58
C LYS A 185 -13.20 -3.35 -21.40
N SER A 186 -13.90 -2.31 -20.96
CA SER A 186 -13.98 -1.01 -21.64
C SER A 186 -13.08 0.06 -21.03
N PHE A 187 -12.47 -0.21 -19.86
CA PHE A 187 -11.61 0.76 -19.19
C PHE A 187 -10.39 1.10 -20.05
N GLN A 188 -9.97 2.35 -19.97
CA GLN A 188 -8.80 2.84 -20.70
C GLN A 188 -7.69 3.23 -19.74
N PRO A 189 -6.42 3.03 -20.12
CA PRO A 189 -5.30 3.57 -19.38
C PRO A 189 -5.28 5.10 -19.50
N GLU A 190 -4.99 5.79 -18.40
CA GLU A 190 -4.87 7.23 -18.38
C GLU A 190 -3.51 7.67 -18.93
N THR A 191 -3.50 8.67 -19.81
CA THR A 191 -2.28 9.29 -20.29
C THR A 191 -2.17 10.70 -19.75
N PHE A 192 -1.09 11.06 -19.07
CA PHE A 192 -0.89 12.37 -18.43
C PHE A 192 0.56 12.84 -18.56
N GLN A 193 0.87 14.08 -18.13
CA GLN A 193 2.20 14.65 -18.26
C GLN A 193 2.95 14.71 -16.91
N LEU A 194 4.18 14.16 -16.88
CA LEU A 194 5.12 14.28 -15.77
C LEU A 194 6.44 14.86 -16.27
N PHE A 195 6.86 16.00 -15.70
CA PHE A 195 8.10 16.69 -16.10
C PHE A 195 8.18 16.92 -17.61
N GLU A 196 7.07 17.37 -18.22
CA GLU A 196 6.94 17.60 -19.67
C GLU A 196 7.00 16.34 -20.54
N ASN A 197 7.08 15.15 -19.93
CA ASN A 197 6.99 13.88 -20.64
C ASN A 197 5.57 13.32 -20.53
N GLN A 198 5.02 12.89 -21.66
CA GLN A 198 3.78 12.14 -21.69
C GLN A 198 4.03 10.73 -21.15
N VAL A 199 3.26 10.32 -20.16
CA VAL A 199 3.32 9.02 -19.51
C VAL A 199 1.93 8.41 -19.48
N GLN A 200 1.86 7.09 -19.37
CA GLN A 200 0.61 6.33 -19.34
C GLN A 200 0.54 5.45 -18.10
N SER A 201 -0.64 5.32 -17.50
CA SER A 201 -0.87 4.39 -16.40
C SER A 201 -0.69 2.96 -16.87
N HIS A 202 -0.08 2.12 -16.01
CA HIS A 202 0.12 0.71 -16.30
C HIS A 202 -1.13 -0.14 -16.02
N HIS A 203 -2.10 0.42 -15.30
CA HIS A 203 -3.40 -0.18 -15.01
C HIS A 203 -4.49 0.63 -15.72
N THR A 204 -5.68 0.05 -15.88
CA THR A 204 -6.85 0.74 -16.44
C THR A 204 -7.78 1.18 -15.32
N SER A 205 -8.55 2.24 -15.53
CA SER A 205 -9.49 2.71 -14.53
C SER A 205 -10.72 3.37 -15.12
N CYS A 206 -11.78 3.42 -14.32
CA CYS A 206 -13.01 4.15 -14.62
C CYS A 206 -13.51 4.84 -13.36
N ARG A 207 -14.11 6.02 -13.54
CA ARG A 207 -14.70 6.80 -12.46
C ARG A 207 -16.20 6.56 -12.40
N TYR A 208 -16.72 6.48 -11.18
CA TYR A 208 -18.14 6.33 -10.91
C TYR A 208 -18.62 7.40 -9.94
N VAL A 209 -19.85 7.89 -10.14
CA VAL A 209 -20.49 8.93 -9.32
C VAL A 209 -21.90 8.53 -8.91
N SER A 210 -22.33 8.97 -7.73
CA SER A 210 -23.58 8.52 -7.11
C SER A 210 -24.82 9.14 -7.76
N THR A 211 -24.73 10.36 -8.29
CA THR A 211 -25.90 11.09 -8.82
C THR A 211 -25.76 11.49 -10.29
N ASP A 212 -26.91 11.61 -10.97
CA ASP A 212 -26.96 12.12 -12.34
C ASP A 212 -26.48 13.58 -12.43
N HIS A 213 -26.68 14.36 -11.36
CA HIS A 213 -26.16 15.72 -11.25
C HIS A 213 -24.62 15.74 -11.22
N GLU A 214 -23.98 14.88 -10.42
CA GLU A 214 -22.52 14.72 -10.44
C GLU A 214 -22.03 14.23 -11.80
N MET A 215 -22.75 13.31 -12.43
CA MET A 215 -22.42 12.80 -13.77
C MET A 215 -22.49 13.90 -14.83
N MET A 216 -23.55 14.71 -14.83
CA MET A 216 -23.72 15.84 -15.75
C MET A 216 -22.62 16.90 -15.58
N ILE A 217 -22.22 17.19 -14.34
CA ILE A 217 -21.15 18.16 -14.06
C ILE A 217 -19.78 17.63 -14.51
N GLU A 218 -19.52 16.34 -14.31
CA GLU A 218 -18.28 15.73 -14.79
C GLU A 218 -18.20 15.72 -16.32
N HIS A 219 -19.29 15.37 -17.01
CA HIS A 219 -19.37 15.50 -18.47
C HIS A 219 -19.29 16.95 -18.97
N GLY A 220 -19.63 17.93 -18.12
CA GLY A 220 -19.53 19.37 -18.37
C GLY A 220 -18.11 19.96 -18.27
N ALA A 221 -17.07 19.14 -18.11
CA ALA A 221 -15.65 19.51 -18.05
C ALA A 221 -15.15 20.22 -16.77
N GLU A 222 -15.91 20.21 -15.67
CA GLU A 222 -15.52 20.95 -14.45
C GLU A 222 -14.58 20.17 -13.51
N PHE A 223 -14.62 18.83 -13.51
CA PHE A 223 -13.73 18.01 -12.68
C PHE A 223 -12.45 17.62 -13.42
N VAL A 224 -11.30 18.07 -12.89
CA VAL A 224 -9.98 17.84 -13.48
C VAL A 224 -9.16 16.94 -12.55
N TYR A 225 -8.80 15.75 -13.03
CA TYR A 225 -7.85 14.86 -12.38
C TYR A 225 -6.66 14.63 -13.33
N ASN A 226 -5.43 14.72 -12.83
CA ASN A 226 -4.21 14.70 -13.67
C ASN A 226 -4.18 15.71 -14.84
N GLY A 227 -4.93 16.82 -14.73
CA GLY A 227 -4.99 17.85 -15.77
C GLY A 227 -5.95 17.53 -16.92
N ILE A 228 -6.65 16.40 -16.88
CA ILE A 228 -7.48 15.93 -18.00
C ILE A 228 -8.93 15.89 -17.57
N VAL A 229 -9.80 16.38 -18.46
CA VAL A 229 -11.25 16.19 -18.37
C VAL A 229 -11.55 14.74 -18.70
N ARG A 230 -12.09 13.99 -17.74
CA ARG A 230 -12.40 12.57 -17.93
C ARG A 230 -13.65 12.44 -18.81
N THR A 231 -13.57 11.57 -19.82
CA THR A 231 -14.68 11.34 -20.76
C THR A 231 -15.52 10.11 -20.39
N ASP A 232 -14.98 9.15 -19.63
CA ASP A 232 -15.69 7.95 -19.17
C ASP A 232 -15.95 8.03 -17.66
N THR A 233 -16.98 8.78 -17.31
CA THR A 233 -17.60 8.77 -15.98
C THR A 233 -18.90 8.00 -16.05
N ARG A 234 -19.10 7.06 -15.12
CA ARG A 234 -20.29 6.21 -15.06
C ARG A 234 -21.11 6.47 -13.81
N LYS A 235 -22.39 6.12 -13.87
CA LYS A 235 -23.22 6.09 -12.67
C LYS A 235 -22.92 4.83 -11.86
N ILE A 236 -22.90 4.95 -10.54
CA ILE A 236 -22.82 3.79 -9.64
C ILE A 236 -24.01 2.85 -9.91
N SER A 237 -23.73 1.56 -10.12
CA SER A 237 -24.77 0.54 -10.31
C SER A 237 -25.55 0.28 -9.01
N SER A 238 -26.72 -0.35 -9.11
CA SER A 238 -27.52 -0.71 -7.92
C SER A 238 -26.74 -1.59 -6.93
N ARG A 239 -25.97 -2.56 -7.44
CA ARG A 239 -25.12 -3.44 -6.65
C ARG A 239 -23.99 -2.67 -5.98
N MET A 240 -23.29 -1.83 -6.74
CA MET A 240 -22.19 -1.05 -6.19
C MET A 240 -22.69 0.00 -5.17
N ASN A 241 -23.91 0.51 -5.32
CA ASN A 241 -24.55 1.37 -4.33
C ASN A 241 -24.86 0.63 -3.02
N ALA A 242 -25.44 -0.58 -3.10
CA ALA A 242 -25.70 -1.41 -1.91
C ALA A 242 -24.41 -1.74 -1.14
N VAL A 243 -23.32 -2.02 -1.85
CA VAL A 243 -22.00 -2.19 -1.25
C VAL A 243 -21.45 -0.88 -0.68
N SER A 244 -21.65 0.24 -1.36
CA SER A 244 -21.26 1.58 -0.89
C SER A 244 -21.87 1.91 0.48
N GLU A 245 -23.13 1.56 0.72
CA GLU A 245 -23.79 1.77 2.03
C GLU A 245 -23.13 0.93 3.15
N LYS A 246 -22.68 -0.28 2.85
CA LYS A 246 -21.93 -1.13 3.80
C LYS A 246 -20.55 -0.55 4.08
N VAL A 247 -19.85 -0.12 3.02
CA VAL A 247 -18.55 0.55 3.11
C VAL A 247 -18.67 1.81 3.96
N GLN A 248 -19.69 2.63 3.73
CA GLN A 248 -19.98 3.83 4.51
C GLN A 248 -20.07 3.54 6.01
N LYS A 249 -20.87 2.54 6.40
CA LYS A 249 -21.02 2.16 7.81
C LYS A 249 -19.68 1.71 8.42
N ALA A 250 -18.95 0.84 7.74
CA ALA A 250 -17.67 0.32 8.22
C ALA A 250 -16.57 1.39 8.32
N VAL A 251 -16.46 2.27 7.32
CA VAL A 251 -15.50 3.38 7.32
C VAL A 251 -15.79 4.33 8.48
N ASN A 252 -17.06 4.70 8.70
CA ASN A 252 -17.43 5.56 9.83
C ASN A 252 -17.10 4.92 11.18
N GLN A 253 -17.31 3.61 11.34
CA GLN A 253 -16.92 2.88 12.55
C GLN A 253 -15.41 2.91 12.77
N GLU A 254 -14.63 2.65 11.72
CA GLU A 254 -13.16 2.68 11.79
C GLU A 254 -12.63 4.10 12.05
N ILE A 255 -13.27 5.16 11.52
CA ILE A 255 -12.93 6.55 11.85
C ILE A 255 -13.08 6.79 13.36
N GLN A 256 -14.23 6.41 13.95
CA GLN A 256 -14.47 6.61 15.38
C GLN A 256 -13.49 5.80 16.24
N LYS A 257 -13.23 4.55 15.84
CA LYS A 257 -12.24 3.70 16.50
C LYS A 257 -10.85 4.32 16.44
N ARG A 258 -10.42 4.81 15.27
CA ARG A 258 -9.11 5.45 15.07
C ARG A 258 -8.96 6.69 15.93
N ILE A 259 -9.96 7.57 15.93
CA ILE A 259 -9.98 8.77 16.77
C ILE A 259 -9.78 8.39 18.24
N LYS A 260 -10.57 7.43 18.74
CA LYS A 260 -10.52 7.02 20.16
C LYS A 260 -9.18 6.40 20.58
N THR A 261 -8.54 5.65 19.69
CA THR A 261 -7.43 4.74 20.05
C THR A 261 -6.05 5.22 19.59
N HIS A 262 -5.96 6.02 18.53
CA HIS A 262 -4.69 6.41 17.92
C HIS A 262 -4.44 7.91 17.92
N TYR A 263 -5.48 8.75 17.99
CA TYR A 263 -5.31 10.19 17.93
C TYR A 263 -5.14 10.83 19.32
N PRO A 264 -4.41 11.95 19.42
CA PRO A 264 -4.18 12.63 20.68
C PRO A 264 -5.49 12.95 21.41
N GLU A 265 -5.53 12.63 22.71
CA GLU A 265 -6.69 12.87 23.58
C GLU A 265 -8.00 12.21 23.12
N GLY A 266 -7.95 11.24 22.20
CA GLY A 266 -9.16 10.63 21.65
C GLY A 266 -9.99 11.59 20.79
N LYS A 267 -9.36 12.62 20.19
CA LYS A 267 -10.02 13.68 19.41
C LYS A 267 -9.64 13.63 17.93
N LYS A 268 -10.53 14.14 17.08
CA LYS A 268 -10.26 14.29 15.65
C LYS A 268 -9.02 15.17 15.42
N LEU A 269 -8.31 14.92 14.33
CA LEU A 269 -7.19 15.78 13.93
C LEU A 269 -7.69 17.14 13.47
N LYS A 270 -6.84 18.16 13.60
CA LYS A 270 -7.07 19.47 12.97
C LYS A 270 -7.29 19.30 11.46
N TYR A 271 -8.31 19.97 10.94
CA TYR A 271 -8.82 19.88 9.55
C TYR A 271 -9.60 18.62 9.20
N GLN A 272 -9.72 17.65 10.11
CA GLN A 272 -10.56 16.48 9.90
C GLN A 272 -12.02 16.90 10.10
N SER A 273 -12.87 16.55 9.12
CA SER A 273 -14.32 16.78 9.21
C SER A 273 -14.92 15.96 10.35
N PRO A 274 -15.83 16.54 11.15
CA PRO A 274 -16.61 15.80 12.16
C PRO A 274 -17.86 15.14 11.56
N LYS A 275 -18.24 15.47 10.32
CA LYS A 275 -19.41 14.90 9.65
C LYS A 275 -19.17 13.42 9.35
N ASN A 276 -20.26 12.67 9.23
CA ASN A 276 -20.18 11.29 8.72
C ASN A 276 -19.51 11.30 7.34
N TRP A 277 -18.62 10.32 7.13
CA TRP A 277 -18.04 10.05 5.84
C TRP A 277 -19.12 9.44 4.94
N GLU A 278 -19.39 10.06 3.80
CA GLU A 278 -20.43 9.64 2.85
C GLU A 278 -19.80 9.53 1.45
N PRO A 279 -19.64 8.32 0.90
CA PRO A 279 -19.03 8.15 -0.41
C PRO A 279 -19.97 8.61 -1.52
N ASN A 280 -19.52 9.57 -2.33
CA ASN A 280 -20.25 10.09 -3.49
C ASN A 280 -19.51 9.89 -4.82
N ALA A 281 -18.28 9.40 -4.77
CA ALA A 281 -17.52 9.04 -5.94
C ALA A 281 -16.71 7.76 -5.67
N ALA A 282 -16.40 7.02 -6.73
CA ALA A 282 -15.48 5.90 -6.68
C ALA A 282 -14.56 5.91 -7.91
N ILE A 283 -13.35 5.39 -7.75
CA ILE A 283 -12.48 5.04 -8.87
C ILE A 283 -12.28 3.53 -8.83
N VAL A 284 -12.67 2.86 -9.90
CA VAL A 284 -12.44 1.43 -10.07
C VAL A 284 -11.17 1.25 -10.90
N ASN A 285 -10.18 0.59 -10.31
CA ASN A 285 -8.91 0.26 -10.96
C ASN A 285 -8.90 -1.24 -11.29
N CYS A 286 -8.52 -1.59 -12.51
CA CYS A 286 -8.30 -2.97 -12.93
C CYS A 286 -6.81 -3.20 -13.19
N TYR A 287 -6.26 -4.19 -12.51
CA TYR A 287 -4.89 -4.67 -12.70
C TYR A 287 -4.97 -6.05 -13.38
N THR A 288 -4.60 -6.18 -14.65
CA THR A 288 -4.77 -7.40 -15.46
C THR A 288 -3.76 -8.49 -15.12
N GLY A 289 -2.63 -8.13 -14.52
CA GLY A 289 -1.56 -9.06 -14.20
C GLY A 289 -0.46 -8.50 -13.30
N PRO A 290 0.63 -9.27 -13.12
CA PRO A 290 1.64 -8.98 -12.11
C PRO A 290 2.49 -7.73 -12.42
N GLN A 291 2.62 -7.37 -13.70
CA GLN A 291 3.44 -6.23 -14.15
C GLN A 291 2.72 -4.88 -14.05
N GLU A 292 1.39 -4.88 -13.90
CA GLU A 292 0.63 -3.65 -13.74
C GLU A 292 0.77 -3.12 -12.32
N ASN A 293 1.00 -1.81 -12.21
CA ASN A 293 1.35 -1.17 -10.95
C ASN A 293 0.81 0.26 -10.86
N LEU A 294 0.93 0.83 -9.68
CA LEU A 294 0.68 2.23 -9.40
C LEU A 294 1.77 2.75 -8.46
N GLY A 295 2.62 3.64 -8.98
CA GLY A 295 3.78 4.17 -8.25
C GLY A 295 3.44 4.99 -7.01
N TRP A 296 4.46 5.38 -6.26
CA TRP A 296 4.32 6.14 -5.01
C TRP A 296 3.60 7.47 -5.18
N HIS A 297 2.44 7.61 -4.55
CA HIS A 297 1.63 8.83 -4.57
C HIS A 297 0.86 9.04 -3.27
N SER A 298 0.23 10.20 -3.16
CA SER A 298 -0.84 10.49 -2.21
C SER A 298 -2.05 10.90 -3.04
N ASP A 299 -3.26 10.58 -2.58
CA ASP A 299 -4.47 10.95 -3.31
C ASP A 299 -4.62 12.47 -3.41
N HIS A 300 -5.15 12.94 -4.54
CA HIS A 300 -5.35 14.37 -4.75
C HIS A 300 -6.42 14.93 -3.84
N LEU A 301 -6.05 15.93 -3.05
CA LEU A 301 -6.90 16.52 -2.02
C LEU A 301 -7.93 17.51 -2.56
N THR A 302 -7.84 17.95 -3.82
CA THR A 302 -8.63 19.06 -4.39
C THR A 302 -10.11 19.02 -3.98
N TYR A 303 -10.79 17.91 -4.27
CA TYR A 303 -12.23 17.75 -4.00
C TYR A 303 -12.52 17.03 -2.68
N LEU A 304 -11.53 16.35 -2.11
CA LEU A 304 -11.65 15.61 -0.84
C LEU A 304 -11.47 16.51 0.38
N GLY A 305 -10.68 17.57 0.20
CA GLY A 305 -10.25 18.47 1.26
C GLY A 305 -9.09 17.93 2.09
N PRO A 306 -8.67 18.71 3.09
CA PRO A 306 -7.64 18.29 4.03
C PRO A 306 -8.11 17.09 4.86
N ARG A 307 -7.15 16.25 5.29
CA ARG A 307 -7.36 15.13 6.22
C ARG A 307 -8.47 14.17 5.77
N ALA A 308 -8.49 13.89 4.47
CA ALA A 308 -9.50 13.05 3.84
C ALA A 308 -9.35 11.57 4.24
N VAL A 309 -10.48 10.90 4.44
CA VAL A 309 -10.57 9.46 4.64
C VAL A 309 -11.02 8.80 3.34
N ILE A 310 -10.42 7.65 3.01
CA ILE A 310 -10.72 6.89 1.79
C ILE A 310 -10.98 5.42 2.16
N GLY A 311 -12.03 4.84 1.59
CA GLY A 311 -12.33 3.41 1.70
C GLY A 311 -11.98 2.69 0.41
N SER A 312 -11.21 1.61 0.47
CA SER A 312 -10.74 0.86 -0.71
C SER A 312 -11.09 -0.62 -0.59
N LEU A 313 -12.03 -1.09 -1.42
CA LEU A 313 -12.42 -2.50 -1.48
C LEU A 313 -11.63 -3.21 -2.58
N SER A 314 -10.95 -4.30 -2.21
CA SER A 314 -10.16 -5.14 -3.14
C SER A 314 -10.90 -6.43 -3.46
N LEU A 315 -10.97 -6.79 -4.74
CA LEU A 315 -11.61 -8.01 -5.25
C LEU A 315 -10.72 -8.68 -6.31
N GLY A 316 -10.81 -9.99 -6.44
CA GLY A 316 -10.00 -10.78 -7.36
C GLY A 316 -8.64 -11.17 -6.77
N VAL A 317 -7.58 -11.12 -7.59
CA VAL A 317 -6.23 -11.54 -7.20
C VAL A 317 -5.68 -10.68 -6.06
N ALA A 318 -5.01 -11.34 -5.11
CA ALA A 318 -4.33 -10.68 -4.01
C ALA A 318 -3.15 -9.84 -4.52
N ARG A 319 -2.97 -8.64 -3.95
CA ARG A 319 -1.81 -7.78 -4.27
C ARG A 319 -1.33 -7.05 -3.03
N GLU A 320 -0.08 -6.63 -3.07
CA GLU A 320 0.49 -5.77 -2.04
C GLU A 320 0.04 -4.32 -2.20
N PHE A 321 -0.24 -3.67 -1.07
CA PHE A 321 -0.39 -2.22 -0.95
C PHE A 321 0.71 -1.70 -0.04
N ARG A 322 1.68 -1.00 -0.61
CA ARG A 322 2.84 -0.52 0.14
C ARG A 322 2.62 0.91 0.59
N VAL A 323 2.97 1.22 1.83
CA VAL A 323 2.97 2.56 2.41
C VAL A 323 4.36 2.96 2.89
N ARG A 324 4.68 4.25 2.82
CA ARG A 324 5.90 4.84 3.39
C ARG A 324 5.66 6.25 3.88
N ARG A 325 6.39 6.68 4.91
CA ARG A 325 6.34 8.07 5.38
C ARG A 325 6.96 9.02 4.36
N VAL A 326 6.43 10.24 4.28
CA VAL A 326 6.99 11.29 3.41
C VAL A 326 8.25 11.91 4.02
N VAL A 327 8.24 12.11 5.34
CA VAL A 327 9.35 12.64 6.13
C VAL A 327 9.69 11.65 7.26
N PRO A 328 10.98 11.37 7.47
CA PRO A 328 11.51 10.71 8.65
C PRO A 328 10.97 11.18 10.00
N ARG A 329 10.90 10.28 10.99
CA ARG A 329 10.71 10.68 12.39
C ARG A 329 12.02 11.27 12.91
N ASP A 330 11.90 12.38 13.64
CA ASP A 330 12.99 13.00 14.38
C ASP A 330 13.50 12.01 15.44
N GLY A 331 14.68 11.43 15.19
CA GLY A 331 15.25 10.30 15.94
C GLY A 331 16.25 9.49 15.09
N ASP A 332 16.12 9.56 13.76
CA ASP A 332 17.11 9.02 12.83
C ASP A 332 18.16 10.07 12.40
N GLU A 333 18.01 11.33 12.84
CA GLU A 333 18.87 12.46 12.46
C GLU A 333 20.23 12.49 13.18
N GLU A 334 20.38 11.80 14.32
CA GLU A 334 21.61 11.85 15.14
C GLU A 334 22.88 11.26 14.47
N LYS A 335 22.80 10.79 13.22
CA LYS A 335 23.95 10.23 12.50
C LYS A 335 24.29 10.88 11.16
N GLU A 336 23.66 11.98 10.77
CA GLU A 336 23.82 12.57 9.42
C GLU A 336 24.51 13.94 9.36
N GLU A 337 25.55 14.17 10.16
CA GLU A 337 26.40 15.37 10.00
C GLU A 337 27.55 15.21 8.97
N GLN A 338 27.68 14.10 8.24
CA GLN A 338 28.85 13.88 7.38
C GLN A 338 28.58 13.33 5.96
N VAL A 339 27.56 13.78 5.23
CA VAL A 339 27.59 13.66 3.76
C VAL A 339 26.88 14.83 3.07
N VAL A 340 27.35 16.06 3.28
CA VAL A 340 26.90 17.22 2.49
C VAL A 340 27.80 17.41 1.27
N LEU A 341 27.46 16.78 0.14
CA LEU A 341 27.92 17.25 -1.18
C LEU A 341 26.80 17.18 -2.23
N LYS A 342 26.25 18.37 -2.50
CA LYS A 342 25.61 18.90 -3.71
C LYS A 342 25.42 17.92 -4.90
N SER A 343 24.19 17.44 -5.13
CA SER A 343 23.44 17.54 -6.42
C SER A 343 22.12 16.73 -6.41
N THR A 344 21.08 17.26 -7.09
CA THR A 344 19.74 16.70 -7.37
C THR A 344 18.81 16.37 -6.18
N LYS A 345 18.18 17.41 -5.64
CA LYS A 345 17.26 17.40 -4.47
C LYS A 345 16.04 16.45 -4.53
N ASN A 346 15.57 16.01 -5.71
CA ASN A 346 14.38 15.15 -5.78
C ASN A 346 14.70 13.65 -5.66
N ARG A 347 15.75 13.14 -6.34
CA ARG A 347 16.08 11.70 -6.34
C ARG A 347 16.68 11.20 -5.02
N PHE A 348 17.36 12.06 -4.27
CA PHE A 348 17.92 11.71 -2.95
C PHE A 348 16.83 11.53 -1.89
N SER A 349 15.76 12.32 -1.96
CA SER A 349 14.67 12.28 -0.96
C SER A 349 13.86 10.98 -0.97
N ASP A 350 13.65 10.37 -2.15
CA ASP A 350 12.98 9.06 -2.24
C ASP A 350 13.90 7.92 -1.77
N LYS A 351 15.22 8.07 -1.91
CA LYS A 351 16.18 7.14 -1.30
C LYS A 351 16.15 7.22 0.23
N ILE A 352 16.00 8.42 0.81
CA ILE A 352 15.89 8.60 2.27
C ILE A 352 14.57 8.04 2.81
N ALA A 353 13.44 8.30 2.14
CA ALA A 353 12.14 7.70 2.52
C ALA A 353 12.14 6.17 2.37
N ASN A 354 12.83 5.63 1.35
CA ASN A 354 13.03 4.19 1.21
C ASN A 354 13.97 3.62 2.27
N ALA A 355 14.95 4.42 2.73
CA ALA A 355 15.92 3.98 3.72
C ALA A 355 15.27 3.67 5.07
N GLN A 356 14.15 4.29 5.46
CA GLN A 356 13.47 3.97 6.72
C GLN A 356 12.61 2.71 6.71
N GLY A 357 12.55 2.03 5.56
CA GLY A 357 11.72 0.84 5.35
C GLY A 357 10.33 1.20 4.81
N GLN A 358 9.81 0.31 3.98
CA GLN A 358 8.45 0.35 3.45
C GLN A 358 7.61 -0.63 4.25
N ILE A 359 6.31 -0.37 4.38
CA ILE A 359 5.38 -1.32 4.97
C ILE A 359 4.50 -1.86 3.86
N SER A 360 4.48 -3.17 3.67
CA SER A 360 3.64 -3.85 2.68
C SER A 360 2.44 -4.47 3.37
N ILE A 361 1.24 -4.06 2.98
CA ILE A 361 -0.02 -4.61 3.47
C ILE A 361 -0.52 -5.60 2.42
N HIS A 362 -0.72 -6.85 2.81
CA HIS A 362 -1.30 -7.85 1.91
C HIS A 362 -2.82 -7.62 1.78
N LEU A 363 -3.30 -7.42 0.55
CA LEU A 363 -4.73 -7.22 0.24
C LEU A 363 -5.29 -8.42 -0.53
N PRO A 364 -5.83 -9.43 0.16
CA PRO A 364 -6.49 -10.56 -0.48
C PRO A 364 -7.84 -10.17 -1.10
N HIS A 365 -8.49 -11.13 -1.75
CA HIS A 365 -9.86 -11.00 -2.21
C HIS A 365 -10.78 -10.55 -1.05
N ASN A 366 -11.70 -9.63 -1.34
CA ASN A 366 -12.73 -9.16 -0.42
C ASN A 366 -12.19 -8.52 0.87
N SER A 367 -11.10 -7.75 0.74
CA SER A 367 -10.57 -6.91 1.84
C SER A 367 -10.96 -5.45 1.68
N LEU A 368 -11.52 -4.83 2.73
CA LEU A 368 -11.73 -3.39 2.82
C LEU A 368 -10.58 -2.73 3.58
N LEU A 369 -9.81 -1.88 2.91
CA LEU A 369 -8.78 -1.03 3.51
C LEU A 369 -9.35 0.38 3.74
N VAL A 370 -9.18 0.92 4.94
CA VAL A 370 -9.52 2.31 5.29
C VAL A 370 -8.24 3.10 5.45
N MET A 371 -8.00 4.08 4.59
CA MET A 371 -6.93 5.07 4.74
C MET A 371 -7.43 6.23 5.59
N HIS A 372 -6.87 6.38 6.80
CA HIS A 372 -7.31 7.39 7.77
C HIS A 372 -6.77 8.79 7.45
N ALA A 373 -7.27 9.75 8.21
CA ALA A 373 -7.12 11.19 7.98
C ALA A 373 -5.66 11.69 7.86
N ASP A 374 -4.67 10.97 8.38
CA ASP A 374 -3.25 11.30 8.29
C ASP A 374 -2.53 10.74 7.05
N MET A 375 -3.18 9.81 6.33
CA MET A 375 -2.56 9.07 5.23
C MET A 375 -2.05 9.99 4.10
N GLN A 376 -2.86 10.93 3.63
CA GLN A 376 -2.54 11.66 2.40
C GLN A 376 -1.53 12.79 2.61
N GLU A 377 -1.44 13.34 3.83
CA GLU A 377 -0.50 14.40 4.18
C GLU A 377 0.87 13.84 4.60
N GLU A 378 0.90 12.73 5.32
CA GLU A 378 2.12 12.26 5.99
C GLU A 378 2.73 11.01 5.33
N TRP A 379 1.95 10.31 4.50
CA TRP A 379 2.37 9.07 3.86
C TRP A 379 2.16 9.09 2.35
N LYS A 380 2.85 8.18 1.68
CA LYS A 380 2.59 7.80 0.29
C LYS A 380 2.25 6.33 0.25
N HIS A 381 1.50 5.94 -0.78
CA HIS A 381 1.19 4.56 -1.07
C HIS A 381 1.48 4.19 -2.52
N SER A 382 1.59 2.89 -2.77
CA SER A 382 1.79 2.30 -4.09
C SER A 382 1.22 0.88 -4.16
N VAL A 383 0.94 0.43 -5.37
CA VAL A 383 0.70 -0.97 -5.70
C VAL A 383 1.89 -1.42 -6.56
N PRO A 384 2.87 -2.16 -6.01
CA PRO A 384 4.07 -2.55 -6.74
C PRO A 384 3.77 -3.64 -7.77
N THR A 385 4.68 -3.85 -8.72
CA THR A 385 4.68 -5.07 -9.55
C THR A 385 4.90 -6.29 -8.67
N ALA A 386 4.28 -7.41 -9.04
CA ALA A 386 4.52 -8.71 -8.43
C ALA A 386 5.41 -9.57 -9.35
N GLN A 387 6.17 -10.49 -8.77
CA GLN A 387 6.92 -11.49 -9.56
C GLN A 387 5.99 -12.63 -9.99
N THR A 388 5.17 -13.09 -9.06
CA THR A 388 4.17 -14.15 -9.22
C THR A 388 2.83 -13.67 -8.67
N ILE A 389 1.74 -14.26 -9.16
CA ILE A 389 0.40 -14.08 -8.61
C ILE A 389 -0.33 -15.41 -8.64
N SER A 390 -1.11 -15.69 -7.61
CA SER A 390 -2.03 -16.82 -7.58
C SER A 390 -3.33 -16.43 -8.31
N PRO A 391 -3.74 -17.14 -9.37
CA PRO A 391 -4.97 -16.82 -10.08
C PRO A 391 -6.21 -17.00 -9.19
N HIS A 392 -7.11 -16.02 -9.21
CA HIS A 392 -8.40 -16.09 -8.54
C HIS A 392 -9.40 -16.91 -9.37
N PRO A 393 -10.25 -17.78 -8.78
CA PRO A 393 -11.16 -18.67 -9.52
C PRO A 393 -12.09 -17.96 -10.52
N ILE A 394 -12.52 -16.74 -10.21
CA ILE A 394 -13.41 -15.93 -11.06
C ILE A 394 -12.63 -14.93 -11.93
N ALA A 395 -11.58 -14.31 -11.38
CA ALA A 395 -10.92 -13.17 -12.04
C ALA A 395 -9.69 -13.58 -12.87
N GLY A 396 -9.28 -14.85 -12.79
CA GLY A 396 -7.98 -15.29 -13.29
C GLY A 396 -6.89 -14.44 -12.64
N ASN A 397 -6.09 -13.75 -13.45
CA ASN A 397 -4.96 -12.93 -12.98
C ASN A 397 -5.33 -11.50 -12.55
N ARG A 398 -6.61 -11.13 -12.62
CA ARG A 398 -7.02 -9.74 -12.48
C ARG A 398 -7.36 -9.37 -11.05
N ARG A 399 -6.99 -8.15 -10.65
CA ARG A 399 -7.45 -7.49 -9.42
C ARG A 399 -8.31 -6.29 -9.77
N ILE A 400 -9.49 -6.23 -9.19
CA ILE A 400 -10.36 -5.06 -9.19
C ILE A 400 -10.23 -4.35 -7.84
N ASN A 401 -10.11 -3.04 -7.85
CA ASN A 401 -10.09 -2.23 -6.65
C ASN A 401 -11.03 -1.04 -6.78
N ILE A 402 -11.97 -0.93 -5.86
CA ILE A 402 -12.90 0.20 -5.78
C ILE A 402 -12.43 1.15 -4.69
N THR A 403 -11.97 2.33 -5.08
CA THR A 403 -11.56 3.39 -4.14
C THR A 403 -12.67 4.41 -3.99
N TYR A 404 -13.46 4.25 -2.94
CA TYR A 404 -14.56 5.14 -2.55
C TYR A 404 -14.04 6.42 -1.91
N ARG A 405 -14.65 7.55 -2.29
CA ARG A 405 -14.24 8.89 -1.93
C ARG A 405 -15.46 9.73 -1.54
N SER A 406 -15.28 10.56 -0.51
CA SER A 406 -16.27 11.54 -0.07
C SER A 406 -15.78 12.93 -0.50
N CYS A 407 -16.22 13.38 -1.68
CA CYS A 407 -15.93 14.71 -2.19
C CYS A 407 -16.81 15.73 -1.46
N ARG A 408 -16.23 16.86 -1.05
CA ARG A 408 -16.94 17.90 -0.30
C ARG A 408 -17.58 18.91 -1.25
N GLU A 409 -18.84 19.23 -1.03
CA GLU A 409 -19.57 20.25 -1.80
C GLU A 409 -18.90 21.63 -1.73
N SER A 410 -18.35 22.00 -0.57
CA SER A 410 -17.62 23.25 -0.39
C SER A 410 -16.38 23.37 -1.27
N LEU A 411 -15.85 22.24 -1.75
CA LEU A 411 -14.69 22.12 -2.63
C LEU A 411 -15.05 21.73 -4.06
N HIS A 412 -16.33 21.80 -4.43
CA HIS A 412 -16.79 21.61 -5.80
C HIS A 412 -16.01 22.53 -6.77
N PRO A 413 -15.69 22.11 -8.01
CA PRO A 413 -15.00 22.94 -9.00
C PRO A 413 -15.49 24.39 -9.14
N ARG A 414 -16.82 24.60 -9.07
CA ARG A 414 -17.47 25.93 -9.08
C ARG A 414 -17.13 26.84 -7.88
N ASN A 415 -16.71 26.25 -6.76
CA ASN A 415 -16.43 26.94 -5.51
C ASN A 415 -14.94 27.20 -5.29
N ILE A 416 -14.06 26.47 -5.97
CA ILE A 416 -12.61 26.57 -5.78
C ILE A 416 -11.97 27.62 -6.68
N PRO A 417 -10.78 28.14 -6.33
CA PRO A 417 -10.11 29.14 -7.14
C PRO A 417 -9.75 28.62 -8.53
N ARG A 418 -9.81 29.50 -9.54
CA ARG A 418 -9.27 29.24 -10.88
C ARG A 418 -7.91 29.91 -11.04
N CYS A 419 -7.02 29.23 -11.74
CA CYS A 419 -5.70 29.78 -12.05
C CYS A 419 -5.74 30.67 -13.31
N ARG A 420 -4.60 31.24 -13.71
CA ARG A 420 -4.50 32.12 -14.90
C ARG A 420 -4.68 31.38 -16.24
N CYS A 421 -4.69 30.05 -16.22
CA CYS A 421 -5.00 29.22 -17.39
C CYS A 421 -6.51 28.95 -17.51
N ASP A 422 -7.34 29.57 -16.67
CA ASP A 422 -8.78 29.34 -16.56
C ASP A 422 -9.17 27.86 -16.34
N VAL A 423 -8.38 27.18 -15.51
CA VAL A 423 -8.72 25.85 -14.99
C VAL A 423 -8.78 25.89 -13.47
N PRO A 424 -9.62 25.05 -12.84
CA PRO A 424 -9.65 24.92 -11.39
C PRO A 424 -8.24 24.64 -10.83
N ALA A 425 -7.86 25.37 -9.79
CA ALA A 425 -6.60 25.16 -9.09
C ALA A 425 -6.68 23.87 -8.27
N ILE A 426 -5.55 23.20 -8.09
CA ILE A 426 -5.48 22.00 -7.27
C ILE A 426 -5.05 22.32 -5.85
N LEU A 427 -5.57 21.55 -4.89
CA LEU A 427 -5.15 21.61 -3.50
C LEU A 427 -3.98 20.67 -3.26
N ARG A 428 -2.92 21.18 -2.64
CA ARG A 428 -1.79 20.36 -2.15
C ARG A 428 -1.47 20.67 -0.71
N CYS A 429 -1.03 19.64 0.02
CA CYS A 429 -0.38 19.81 1.31
C CYS A 429 1.13 19.90 1.14
N VAL A 430 1.78 20.81 1.86
CA VAL A 430 3.23 20.89 1.96
C VAL A 430 3.72 19.78 2.87
N GLN A 431 4.29 18.72 2.31
CA GLN A 431 4.66 17.54 3.10
C GLN A 431 6.09 17.58 3.66
N ARG A 432 7.01 18.33 3.04
CA ARG A 432 8.47 18.24 3.31
C ARG A 432 9.16 19.51 3.80
N LYS A 433 8.62 20.69 3.50
CA LYS A 433 9.33 21.96 3.77
C LYS A 433 9.12 22.39 5.22
N GLN A 434 10.18 22.32 6.03
CA GLN A 434 10.19 22.77 7.42
C GLN A 434 9.63 24.19 7.58
N GLY A 435 8.89 24.44 8.67
CA GLY A 435 8.20 25.70 8.95
C GLY A 435 6.91 25.94 8.16
N THR A 436 6.70 25.23 7.04
CA THR A 436 5.44 25.26 6.27
C THR A 436 4.78 23.89 6.12
N GLN A 437 5.37 22.85 6.71
CA GLN A 437 4.84 21.49 6.67
C GLN A 437 3.42 21.44 7.24
N GLY A 438 2.54 20.69 6.59
CA GLY A 438 1.12 20.60 6.95
C GLY A 438 0.27 21.78 6.49
N ARG A 439 0.86 22.83 5.90
CA ARG A 439 0.08 23.92 5.28
C ARG A 439 -0.41 23.52 3.90
N TYR A 440 -1.58 24.03 3.53
CA TYR A 440 -2.23 23.75 2.25
C TYR A 440 -2.12 24.92 1.29
N MET A 441 -2.02 24.63 0.00
CA MET A 441 -1.89 25.63 -1.06
C MET A 441 -2.70 25.24 -2.29
N TRP A 442 -3.27 26.25 -2.93
CA TRP A 442 -3.86 26.19 -4.26
C TRP A 442 -2.79 26.52 -5.29
N MET A 443 -2.69 25.71 -6.34
CA MET A 443 -1.72 25.93 -7.41
C MET A 443 -2.25 25.54 -8.79
N CYS A 444 -1.67 26.10 -9.84
CA CYS A 444 -1.98 25.69 -11.21
C CYS A 444 -1.59 24.22 -11.45
N TYR A 445 -2.41 23.54 -12.26
CA TYR A 445 -2.17 22.15 -12.65
C TYR A 445 -2.31 21.89 -14.15
N ALA A 446 -2.50 22.93 -14.96
CA ALA A 446 -2.63 22.79 -16.42
C ALA A 446 -1.40 22.15 -17.08
N GLY A 447 -0.21 22.23 -16.47
CA GLY A 447 1.00 21.59 -17.00
C GLY A 447 1.03 20.06 -16.91
N TYR A 448 0.03 19.44 -16.28
CA TYR A 448 -0.12 17.98 -16.24
C TYR A 448 -0.97 17.45 -17.41
N SER A 449 -1.72 18.32 -18.10
CA SER A 449 -2.40 17.95 -19.33
C SER A 449 -1.36 17.82 -20.46
N PRO A 450 -1.41 16.74 -21.28
CA PRO A 450 -0.52 16.58 -22.42
C PRO A 450 -0.53 17.80 -23.35
N GLY A 451 0.64 18.36 -23.63
CA GLY A 451 0.80 19.49 -24.56
C GLY A 451 0.48 20.87 -23.96
N SER A 452 0.07 20.94 -22.70
CA SER A 452 -0.23 22.20 -22.00
C SER A 452 0.93 22.68 -21.14
N LYS A 453 1.06 24.00 -20.99
CA LYS A 453 1.97 24.65 -20.03
C LYS A 453 1.16 25.23 -18.87
N GLY A 454 1.67 25.04 -17.65
CA GLY A 454 1.08 25.62 -16.44
C GLY A 454 1.47 27.09 -16.23
N CYS A 455 0.64 27.85 -15.53
CA CYS A 455 0.99 29.18 -15.05
C CYS A 455 1.57 29.12 -13.62
N SER A 456 2.14 30.23 -13.14
CA SER A 456 2.72 30.35 -11.80
C SER A 456 1.69 30.67 -10.70
N TYR A 457 0.40 30.35 -10.90
CA TYR A 457 -0.63 30.65 -9.91
C TYR A 457 -0.38 29.88 -8.61
N PHE A 458 -0.45 30.61 -7.50
CA PHE A 458 -0.23 30.12 -6.15
C PHE A 458 -1.05 30.94 -5.16
N GLN A 459 -1.70 30.27 -4.22
CA GLN A 459 -2.39 30.90 -3.10
C GLN A 459 -2.36 29.98 -1.87
N TRP A 460 -2.08 30.51 -0.69
CA TRP A 460 -2.22 29.73 0.54
C TRP A 460 -3.70 29.44 0.80
N ALA A 461 -4.04 28.17 1.02
CA ALA A 461 -5.38 27.78 1.40
C ALA A 461 -5.59 28.05 2.90
N GLN A 462 -6.81 28.43 3.25
CA GLN A 462 -7.24 28.63 4.63
C GLN A 462 -8.47 27.77 4.89
N PHE A 463 -8.39 26.98 5.96
CA PHE A 463 -9.45 26.11 6.42
C PHE A 463 -9.74 26.40 7.89
N ASP A 464 -10.98 26.20 8.32
CA ASP A 464 -11.34 26.11 9.74
C ASP A 464 -10.87 24.77 10.36
N ASP A 465 -11.22 24.48 11.60
CA ASP A 465 -10.79 23.23 12.27
C ASP A 465 -11.40 21.95 11.65
N ASP A 466 -12.51 22.08 10.92
CA ASP A 466 -13.23 20.96 10.28
C ASP A 466 -12.78 20.73 8.83
N GLY A 467 -11.84 21.55 8.37
CA GLY A 467 -11.30 21.47 7.02
C GLY A 467 -12.21 22.12 5.98
N GLU A 468 -13.17 22.96 6.40
CA GLU A 468 -14.00 23.72 5.48
C GLU A 468 -13.27 24.99 5.04
N PRO A 469 -13.32 25.33 3.74
CA PRO A 469 -12.56 26.44 3.18
C PRO A 469 -13.14 27.81 3.60
N LEU A 470 -12.26 28.71 4.03
CA LEU A 470 -12.60 30.09 4.40
C LEU A 470 -12.56 31.00 3.16
N TRP A 471 -13.50 30.81 2.23
CA TRP A 471 -13.50 31.48 0.90
C TRP A 471 -13.44 33.01 0.96
N GLU A 472 -14.22 33.62 1.85
CA GLU A 472 -14.23 35.07 2.04
C GLU A 472 -12.85 35.62 2.44
N LYS A 473 -12.16 34.93 3.36
CA LYS A 473 -10.80 35.30 3.78
C LYS A 473 -9.77 35.11 2.68
N MET A 474 -10.04 34.20 1.74
CA MET A 474 -9.21 33.97 0.55
C MET A 474 -9.57 34.90 -0.61
N GLY A 475 -10.61 35.74 -0.50
CA GLY A 475 -11.08 36.60 -1.58
C GLY A 475 -11.61 35.82 -2.79
N VAL A 476 -12.03 34.57 -2.59
CA VAL A 476 -12.55 33.69 -3.65
C VAL A 476 -14.06 33.92 -3.71
N LYS A 477 -14.55 34.35 -4.86
CA LYS A 477 -15.99 34.44 -5.12
C LYS A 477 -16.46 33.15 -5.79
N PRO A 478 -17.60 32.56 -5.39
CA PRO A 478 -18.18 31.43 -6.10
C PRO A 478 -18.35 31.76 -7.58
N TYR A 479 -18.03 30.82 -8.46
CA TYR A 479 -18.23 31.00 -9.88
C TYR A 479 -19.74 31.01 -10.17
N SER A 480 -20.30 32.20 -10.38
CA SER A 480 -21.66 32.33 -10.91
C SER A 480 -21.60 31.96 -12.39
N HIS A 481 -22.25 30.86 -12.80
CA HIS A 481 -22.57 30.69 -14.22
C HIS A 481 -23.25 31.97 -14.71
N GLY A 482 -22.65 32.62 -15.70
CA GLY A 482 -23.36 33.63 -16.46
C GLY A 482 -24.64 32.97 -16.96
N LYS A 483 -25.78 33.60 -16.67
CA LYS A 483 -27.03 33.27 -17.36
C LYS A 483 -26.72 33.30 -18.85
N ALA A 484 -26.72 32.14 -19.49
CA ALA A 484 -26.80 32.00 -20.93
C ALA A 484 -28.18 31.41 -21.23
#